data_AF-A0A2V8DJK9-F1
#
_entry.id   AF-A0A2V8DJK9-F1
#
_cell.length_a   1.000
_cell.length_b   1.000
_cell.length_c   1.000
_cell.angle_alpha   90.00
_cell.angle_beta   90.00
_cell.angle_gamma   90.00
#
_symmetry.space_group_name_H-M   'P 1'
#
loop_
_entity.id
_entity.type
_entity.pdbx_description
1 polymer ?
#
loop_
_entity_poly.entity_id
_entity_poly.type
_entity_poly.pdbx_seq_one_letter_code
_entity_poly.pdbx_strand_id
1 'polypeptide(L)'
;MGHRHFAESGITVFVALLRILKLAGRAGFVIPVPETWNLRFDSQIPLPEISSPLAHVLSFCRPHVVLILFLCVALYFAYRATTADERAQWVRYVRAAVREARQRRADGRSQEPFREALRARTPWTIVTPVLVALYAIVFSCLLVGSGSLSDPETLIRWGGNFGPRTTNGEWWRLVATTFVHAGALHLLVNIAGLFQLGLVLERLVGPAAFALTYVASGVCASLVSLALHPVTAGTGASAAIFGLYGLLLASFIWSIRHRSTVTIPLKTLKRLAPAAAVFIVYTFVTAGPDRPVYLTGLLAGLACGTVTTRAVAERKPRMRVLASSLAAFIAIAVAFATPLRGMADVKPEIEHVVAVEARTAGAYQTEVERFKDGRIDAEKLAQVIDRSIGPELRAARARLQTLKHVPHEQQPLVAAADEYLRLRDESWRLRSEALHKSNLPTLRKADKTERASLDAFQKITPIDVRGQP
;
A
#
# COMPACT_ATOMS: atom_id res chain seq x y z
N MET A 1 20.01 16.71 6.69
CA MET A 1 20.99 15.58 6.71
C MET A 1 20.36 14.18 6.49
N GLY A 2 19.05 14.04 6.19
CA GLY A 2 18.38 12.74 6.14
C GLY A 2 18.39 11.96 4.81
N HIS A 3 18.89 12.53 3.70
CA HIS A 3 18.82 11.89 2.37
C HIS A 3 19.87 10.78 2.14
N ARG A 4 20.96 10.73 2.91
CA ARG A 4 22.03 9.72 2.71
C ARG A 4 21.74 8.39 3.43
N HIS A 5 21.11 8.42 4.60
CA HIS A 5 20.85 7.19 5.37
C HIS A 5 19.76 6.27 4.80
N PHE A 6 18.80 6.79 4.02
CA PHE A 6 17.79 5.94 3.37
C PHE A 6 18.31 5.27 2.09
N ALA A 7 19.15 5.97 1.32
CA ALA A 7 19.86 5.38 0.20
C ALA A 7 20.82 4.28 0.68
N GLU A 8 21.54 4.49 1.78
CA GLU A 8 22.42 3.48 2.38
C GLU A 8 21.67 2.26 2.92
N SER A 9 20.49 2.43 3.53
CA SER A 9 19.69 1.30 4.02
C SER A 9 19.00 0.55 2.87
N GLY A 10 18.52 1.25 1.84
CA GLY A 10 18.03 0.63 0.60
C GLY A 10 19.11 -0.15 -0.14
N ILE A 11 20.33 0.39 -0.26
CA ILE A 11 21.48 -0.27 -0.87
C ILE A 11 21.96 -1.44 -0.01
N THR A 12 21.97 -1.33 1.32
CA THR A 12 22.38 -2.42 2.21
C THR A 12 21.39 -3.58 2.17
N VAL A 13 20.08 -3.29 2.18
CA VAL A 13 19.03 -4.30 2.00
C VAL A 13 19.08 -4.90 0.60
N PHE A 14 19.33 -4.10 -0.43
CA PHE A 14 19.48 -4.56 -1.81
C PHE A 14 20.72 -5.45 -2.01
N VAL A 15 21.86 -5.11 -1.41
CA VAL A 15 23.09 -5.92 -1.41
C VAL A 15 22.88 -7.20 -0.58
N ALA A 16 22.15 -7.14 0.53
CA ALA A 16 21.74 -8.32 1.29
C ALA A 16 20.80 -9.22 0.45
N LEU A 17 19.86 -8.64 -0.29
CA LEU A 17 18.95 -9.37 -1.18
C LEU A 17 19.70 -9.95 -2.38
N LEU A 18 20.70 -9.26 -2.94
CA LEU A 18 21.60 -9.80 -3.96
C LEU A 18 22.48 -10.93 -3.42
N ARG A 19 22.93 -10.86 -2.17
CA ARG A 19 23.62 -11.96 -1.49
C ARG A 19 22.69 -13.14 -1.23
N ILE A 20 21.44 -12.90 -0.83
CA ILE A 20 20.40 -13.92 -0.65
C ILE A 20 19.98 -14.52 -2.00
N LEU A 21 19.84 -13.73 -3.07
CA LEU A 21 19.58 -14.18 -4.44
C LEU A 21 20.78 -14.93 -5.03
N LYS A 22 22.01 -14.58 -4.65
CA LYS A 22 23.23 -15.31 -5.01
C LYS A 22 23.35 -16.62 -4.22
N LEU A 23 22.90 -16.66 -2.97
CA LEU A 23 22.74 -17.88 -2.18
C LEU A 23 21.58 -18.75 -2.70
N ALA A 24 20.47 -18.14 -3.14
CA ALA A 24 19.33 -18.82 -3.76
C ALA A 24 19.64 -19.28 -5.20
N GLY A 25 20.53 -18.58 -5.91
CA GLY A 25 21.12 -18.99 -7.19
C GLY A 25 22.00 -20.23 -7.00
N ARG A 26 22.89 -20.21 -6.00
CA ARG A 26 23.62 -21.41 -5.51
C ARG A 26 22.69 -22.54 -5.03
N ALA A 27 21.44 -22.23 -4.69
CA ALA A 27 20.43 -23.18 -4.20
C ALA A 27 19.25 -23.48 -5.16
N GLY A 28 19.27 -23.04 -6.44
CA GLY A 28 18.32 -23.57 -7.42
C GLY A 28 17.34 -22.64 -8.18
N PHE A 29 17.30 -21.32 -7.97
CA PHE A 29 16.11 -20.51 -8.35
C PHE A 29 16.32 -19.47 -9.47
N VAL A 30 15.61 -19.60 -10.60
CA VAL A 30 15.31 -18.50 -11.56
C VAL A 30 13.96 -18.73 -12.27
N ILE A 31 13.21 -17.64 -12.48
CA ILE A 31 11.87 -17.53 -13.10
C ILE A 31 11.91 -17.90 -14.61
N PRO A 32 10.96 -18.71 -15.14
CA PRO A 32 10.96 -19.12 -16.54
C PRO A 32 10.36 -18.06 -17.47
N VAL A 33 11.07 -17.76 -18.57
CA VAL A 33 10.49 -17.09 -19.76
C VAL A 33 10.11 -18.19 -20.77
N PRO A 34 8.87 -18.22 -21.33
CA PRO A 34 8.44 -19.25 -22.28
C PRO A 34 9.18 -19.19 -23.62
N GLU A 35 9.35 -20.35 -24.25
CA GLU A 35 10.18 -20.58 -25.45
C GLU A 35 9.37 -20.54 -26.76
N THR A 36 8.37 -19.66 -26.89
CA THR A 36 7.56 -19.51 -28.12
C THR A 36 8.12 -18.48 -29.10
N TRP A 37 9.44 -18.24 -29.10
CA TRP A 37 10.09 -17.26 -29.99
C TRP A 37 11.04 -17.88 -31.02
N ASN A 38 10.91 -19.19 -31.30
CA ASN A 38 11.48 -19.79 -32.51
C ASN A 38 10.40 -19.91 -33.58
N LEU A 39 10.11 -18.80 -34.26
CA LEU A 39 9.35 -18.81 -35.50
C LEU A 39 10.33 -19.08 -36.65
N ARG A 40 10.36 -20.33 -37.14
CA ARG A 40 10.59 -20.57 -38.57
C ARG A 40 9.28 -20.19 -39.25
N PHE A 41 9.31 -19.14 -40.06
CA PHE A 41 8.19 -18.81 -40.93
C PHE A 41 8.18 -19.83 -42.07
N ASP A 42 7.22 -20.75 -42.04
CA ASP A 42 6.79 -21.47 -43.24
C ASP A 42 5.44 -20.86 -43.64
N SER A 43 5.46 -20.09 -44.73
CA SER A 43 4.44 -19.13 -45.10
C SER A 43 3.49 -19.72 -46.14
N GLN A 44 2.57 -20.60 -45.76
CA GLN A 44 1.44 -20.98 -46.64
C GLN A 44 0.18 -21.42 -45.85
N ILE A 45 -0.48 -20.49 -45.16
CA ILE A 45 -1.92 -20.63 -44.83
C ILE A 45 -2.57 -19.23 -44.94
N PRO A 46 -3.52 -18.98 -45.86
CA PRO A 46 -4.24 -17.72 -45.90
C PRO A 46 -5.32 -17.70 -44.80
N LEU A 47 -5.27 -16.71 -43.92
CA LEU A 47 -6.35 -16.42 -42.95
C LEU A 47 -7.28 -15.35 -43.53
N PRO A 48 -8.60 -15.44 -43.28
CA PRO A 48 -9.57 -14.47 -43.79
C PRO A 48 -9.46 -13.13 -43.06
N GLU A 49 -9.59 -12.05 -43.81
CA GLU A 49 -9.63 -10.67 -43.31
C GLU A 49 -10.86 -10.44 -42.41
N ILE A 50 -10.62 -10.20 -41.13
CA ILE A 50 -11.56 -9.51 -40.26
C ILE A 50 -10.89 -8.23 -39.77
N SER A 51 -11.03 -7.17 -40.56
CA SER A 51 -10.60 -5.81 -40.24
C SER A 51 -11.54 -5.20 -39.20
N SER A 52 -11.16 -5.29 -37.92
CA SER A 52 -11.70 -4.38 -36.89
C SER A 52 -10.56 -3.76 -36.08
N PRO A 53 -10.61 -2.44 -35.78
CA PRO A 53 -9.59 -1.75 -34.96
C PRO A 53 -9.38 -2.41 -33.58
N LEU A 54 -10.41 -3.08 -33.06
CA LEU A 54 -10.37 -3.85 -31.81
C LEU A 54 -9.40 -5.03 -31.84
N ALA A 55 -9.25 -5.71 -32.98
CA ALA A 55 -8.30 -6.81 -33.13
C ALA A 55 -6.84 -6.32 -33.06
N HIS A 56 -6.56 -5.14 -33.62
CA HIS A 56 -5.25 -4.50 -33.52
C HIS A 56 -4.93 -4.06 -32.09
N VAL A 57 -5.88 -3.44 -31.39
CA VAL A 57 -5.72 -3.04 -29.97
C VAL A 57 -5.52 -4.26 -29.06
N LEU A 58 -6.30 -5.33 -29.25
CA LEU A 58 -6.15 -6.58 -28.48
C LEU A 58 -4.85 -7.33 -28.82
N SER A 59 -4.32 -7.20 -30.04
CA SER A 59 -3.02 -7.75 -30.42
C SER A 59 -1.84 -7.02 -29.73
N PHE A 60 -2.00 -5.71 -29.46
CA PHE A 60 -1.04 -4.88 -28.74
C PHE A 60 -1.10 -5.13 -27.22
N CYS A 61 -2.29 -5.46 -26.70
CA CYS A 61 -2.54 -5.86 -25.31
C CYS A 61 -2.11 -7.29 -24.97
N ARG A 62 -1.08 -7.82 -25.62
CA ARG A 62 -0.45 -9.06 -25.19
C ARG A 62 0.27 -8.80 -23.87
N PRO A 63 -0.10 -9.45 -22.74
CA PRO A 63 0.43 -9.10 -21.40
C PRO A 63 1.95 -9.19 -21.31
N HIS A 64 2.56 -10.04 -22.13
CA HIS A 64 4.01 -10.15 -22.25
C HIS A 64 4.63 -8.94 -22.96
N VAL A 65 3.95 -8.29 -23.92
CA VAL A 65 4.41 -7.05 -24.56
C VAL A 65 4.40 -5.90 -23.54
N VAL A 66 3.34 -5.76 -22.74
CA VAL A 66 3.28 -4.76 -21.66
C VAL A 66 4.35 -5.02 -20.59
N LEU A 67 4.54 -6.28 -20.18
CA LEU A 67 5.61 -6.65 -19.26
C LEU A 67 7.00 -6.40 -19.86
N ILE A 68 7.21 -6.69 -21.14
CA ILE A 68 8.48 -6.41 -21.85
C ILE A 68 8.72 -4.91 -21.90
N LEU A 69 7.73 -4.10 -22.28
CA LEU A 69 7.83 -2.64 -22.30
C LEU A 69 8.14 -2.08 -20.91
N PHE A 70 7.44 -2.56 -19.87
CA PHE A 70 7.73 -2.20 -18.49
C PHE A 70 9.14 -2.59 -18.07
N LEU A 71 9.58 -3.81 -18.39
CA LEU A 71 10.94 -4.26 -18.13
C LEU A 71 11.96 -3.42 -18.89
N CYS A 72 11.69 -3.03 -20.14
CA CYS A 72 12.56 -2.16 -20.93
C CYS A 72 12.68 -0.76 -20.30
N VAL A 73 11.57 -0.18 -19.83
CA VAL A 73 11.57 1.11 -19.13
C VAL A 73 12.31 1.00 -17.79
N ALA A 74 12.01 -0.03 -16.99
CA ALA A 74 12.69 -0.28 -15.72
C ALA A 74 14.19 -0.53 -15.90
N LEU A 75 14.57 -1.30 -16.94
CA LEU A 75 15.96 -1.53 -17.31
C LEU A 75 16.65 -0.26 -17.82
N TYR A 76 15.94 0.62 -18.54
CA TYR A 76 16.47 1.91 -18.97
C TYR A 76 16.79 2.82 -17.78
N PHE A 77 15.86 2.94 -16.82
CA PHE A 77 16.12 3.72 -15.61
C PHE A 77 17.20 3.09 -14.72
N ALA A 78 17.21 1.76 -14.58
CA ALA A 78 18.28 1.05 -13.87
C ALA A 78 19.65 1.23 -14.55
N TYR A 79 19.69 1.23 -15.89
CA TYR A 79 20.90 1.50 -16.67
C TYR A 79 21.43 2.92 -16.43
N ARG A 80 20.54 3.92 -16.35
CA ARG A 80 20.86 5.32 -16.06
C ARG A 80 21.33 5.55 -14.62
N ALA A 81 20.81 4.76 -13.68
CA ALA A 81 21.12 4.89 -12.26
C ALA A 81 22.37 4.11 -11.79
N THR A 82 22.99 3.29 -12.66
CA THR A 82 24.14 2.44 -12.30
C THR A 82 25.39 2.83 -13.09
N THR A 83 26.57 2.50 -12.55
CA THR A 83 27.89 2.75 -13.17
C THR A 83 28.28 1.65 -14.18
N ALA A 84 29.28 1.92 -15.02
CA ALA A 84 29.71 0.96 -16.05
C ALA A 84 30.22 -0.38 -15.45
N ASP A 85 30.92 -0.32 -14.33
CA ASP A 85 31.45 -1.50 -13.64
C ASP A 85 30.35 -2.32 -12.98
N GLU A 86 29.35 -1.66 -12.38
CA GLU A 86 28.16 -2.33 -11.88
C GLU A 86 27.45 -3.05 -13.04
N ARG A 87 27.15 -2.36 -14.15
CA ARG A 87 26.51 -2.99 -15.32
C ARG A 87 27.28 -4.22 -15.83
N ALA A 88 28.61 -4.14 -15.91
CA ALA A 88 29.44 -5.27 -16.33
C ALA A 88 29.34 -6.46 -15.35
N GLN A 89 29.26 -6.18 -14.04
CA GLN A 89 29.08 -7.20 -13.01
C GLN A 89 27.69 -7.87 -13.13
N TRP A 90 26.65 -7.10 -13.39
CA TRP A 90 25.29 -7.61 -13.63
C TRP A 90 25.22 -8.53 -14.85
N VAL A 91 25.84 -8.14 -15.97
CA VAL A 91 25.88 -8.98 -17.19
C VAL A 91 26.55 -10.33 -16.91
N ARG A 92 27.61 -10.36 -16.08
CA ARG A 92 28.25 -11.62 -15.67
C ARG A 92 27.32 -12.49 -14.83
N TYR A 93 26.59 -11.90 -13.87
CA TYR A 93 25.60 -12.62 -13.07
C TYR A 93 24.45 -13.17 -13.92
N VAL A 94 23.90 -12.36 -14.84
CA VAL A 94 22.82 -12.78 -15.74
C VAL A 94 23.28 -13.91 -16.65
N ARG A 95 24.47 -13.82 -17.26
CA ARG A 95 25.02 -14.90 -18.11
C ARG A 95 25.27 -16.19 -17.34
N ALA A 96 25.67 -16.11 -16.07
CA ALA A 96 25.82 -17.28 -15.21
C ALA A 96 24.45 -17.90 -14.88
N ALA A 97 23.49 -17.08 -14.47
CA ALA A 97 22.12 -17.50 -14.18
C ALA A 97 21.42 -18.15 -15.39
N VAL A 98 21.64 -17.61 -16.60
CA VAL A 98 21.09 -18.17 -17.86
C VAL A 98 21.70 -19.53 -18.19
N ARG A 99 23.01 -19.72 -18.01
CA ARG A 99 23.66 -21.02 -18.23
C ARG A 99 23.18 -22.08 -17.25
N GLU A 100 23.04 -21.71 -15.99
CA GLU A 100 22.53 -22.57 -14.92
C GLU A 100 21.05 -22.93 -15.12
N ALA A 101 20.24 -21.98 -15.60
CA ALA A 101 18.84 -22.23 -15.97
C ALA A 101 18.70 -23.20 -17.15
N ARG A 102 19.61 -23.15 -18.14
CA ARG A 102 19.64 -24.10 -19.27
C ARG A 102 19.98 -25.52 -18.83
N GLN A 103 20.93 -25.67 -17.90
CA GLN A 103 21.32 -26.99 -17.38
C GLN A 103 20.19 -27.64 -16.55
N ARG A 104 19.52 -26.87 -15.67
CA ARG A 104 18.37 -27.39 -14.88
C ARG A 104 17.11 -27.67 -15.70
N ARG A 105 17.00 -27.11 -16.91
CA ARG A 105 15.95 -27.45 -17.87
C ARG A 105 16.07 -28.92 -18.33
N ALA A 106 17.29 -29.43 -18.42
CA ALA A 106 17.54 -30.85 -18.69
C ALA A 106 17.02 -31.75 -17.54
N ASP A 107 17.13 -31.30 -16.28
CA ASP A 107 16.57 -31.98 -15.09
C ASP A 107 15.04 -31.88 -14.97
N GLY A 108 14.40 -31.02 -15.77
CA GLY A 108 12.96 -30.72 -15.75
C GLY A 108 12.06 -31.83 -16.29
N ARG A 109 12.60 -32.79 -17.04
CA ARG A 109 11.85 -33.89 -17.70
C ARG A 109 11.00 -34.73 -16.73
N SER A 110 11.41 -34.87 -15.47
CA SER A 110 10.64 -35.60 -14.44
C SER A 110 9.37 -34.90 -13.95
N GLN A 111 9.09 -33.65 -14.38
CA GLN A 111 7.91 -32.88 -13.98
C GLN A 111 6.97 -32.54 -15.14
N GLU A 112 7.24 -33.05 -16.34
CA GLU A 112 6.34 -32.89 -17.50
C GLU A 112 4.92 -33.37 -17.21
N PRO A 113 4.68 -34.54 -16.57
CA PRO A 113 3.31 -35.03 -16.35
C PRO A 113 2.46 -34.08 -15.50
N PHE A 114 3.04 -33.46 -14.46
CA PHE A 114 2.33 -32.49 -13.63
C PHE A 114 2.05 -31.19 -14.38
N ARG A 115 3.03 -30.69 -15.14
CA ARG A 115 2.89 -29.45 -15.92
C ARG A 115 1.89 -29.62 -17.06
N GLU A 116 1.89 -30.77 -17.71
CA GLU A 116 0.92 -31.15 -18.73
C GLU A 116 -0.48 -31.29 -18.15
N ALA A 117 -0.63 -31.97 -17.01
CA ALA A 117 -1.92 -32.04 -16.31
C ALA A 117 -2.48 -30.65 -15.97
N LEU A 118 -1.63 -29.72 -15.50
CA LEU A 118 -2.02 -28.34 -15.25
C LEU A 118 -2.42 -27.59 -16.54
N ARG A 119 -1.69 -27.77 -17.64
CA ARG A 119 -1.99 -27.15 -18.94
C ARG A 119 -3.25 -27.72 -19.59
N ALA A 120 -3.44 -29.04 -19.51
CA ALA A 120 -4.65 -29.70 -20.01
C ALA A 120 -5.89 -29.19 -19.27
N ARG A 121 -5.76 -28.96 -17.96
CA ARG A 121 -6.84 -28.42 -17.13
C ARG A 121 -7.14 -26.95 -17.40
N THR A 122 -6.10 -26.12 -17.47
CA THR A 122 -6.21 -24.69 -17.70
C THR A 122 -5.09 -24.26 -18.66
N PRO A 123 -5.37 -24.20 -19.97
CA PRO A 123 -4.34 -23.94 -20.98
C PRO A 123 -3.74 -22.53 -20.84
N TRP A 124 -4.62 -21.56 -20.54
CA TRP A 124 -4.29 -20.15 -20.48
C TRP A 124 -4.41 -19.62 -19.05
N THR A 125 -3.36 -18.95 -18.59
CA THR A 125 -3.37 -18.14 -17.36
C THR A 125 -3.55 -16.68 -17.75
N ILE A 126 -4.66 -16.08 -17.35
CA ILE A 126 -5.06 -14.71 -17.71
C ILE A 126 -4.95 -13.81 -16.49
N VAL A 127 -5.36 -14.26 -15.30
CA VAL A 127 -5.47 -13.41 -14.11
C VAL A 127 -4.08 -13.02 -13.60
N THR A 128 -3.17 -13.96 -13.46
CA THR A 128 -1.80 -13.69 -12.99
C THR A 128 -1.07 -12.65 -13.83
N PRO A 129 -0.99 -12.77 -15.18
CA PRO A 129 -0.32 -11.75 -15.99
C PRO A 129 -1.09 -10.42 -16.03
N VAL A 130 -2.42 -10.42 -15.95
CA VAL A 130 -3.21 -9.19 -15.85
C VAL A 130 -2.89 -8.45 -14.56
N LEU A 131 -2.84 -9.13 -13.41
CA LEU A 131 -2.46 -8.52 -12.14
C LEU A 131 -1.05 -7.92 -12.18
N VAL A 132 -0.08 -8.67 -12.73
CA VAL A 132 1.30 -8.16 -12.90
C VAL A 132 1.34 -6.94 -13.81
N ALA A 133 0.59 -6.96 -14.92
CA ALA A 133 0.49 -5.81 -15.82
C ALA A 133 -0.14 -4.59 -15.13
N LEU A 134 -1.20 -4.79 -14.32
CA LEU A 134 -1.82 -3.72 -13.55
C LEU A 134 -0.86 -3.13 -12.51
N TYR A 135 -0.09 -3.96 -11.80
CA TYR A 135 0.93 -3.44 -10.87
C TYR A 135 1.97 -2.58 -11.61
N ALA A 136 2.45 -3.06 -12.75
CA ALA A 136 3.43 -2.37 -13.57
C ALA A 136 2.91 -1.03 -14.12
N ILE A 137 1.66 -1.01 -14.59
CA ILE A 137 0.98 0.19 -15.11
C ILE A 137 0.80 1.21 -13.99
N VAL A 138 0.19 0.83 -12.87
CA VAL A 138 -0.06 1.74 -11.74
C VAL A 138 1.26 2.30 -11.21
N PHE A 139 2.29 1.46 -11.07
CA PHE A 139 3.60 1.93 -10.61
C PHE A 139 4.28 2.85 -11.62
N SER A 140 4.13 2.60 -12.93
CA SER A 140 4.66 3.49 -13.97
C SER A 140 3.96 4.84 -13.97
N CYS A 141 2.65 4.88 -13.75
CA CYS A 141 1.92 6.13 -13.55
C CYS A 141 2.39 6.87 -12.28
N LEU A 142 2.64 6.15 -11.19
CA LEU A 142 3.20 6.71 -9.95
C LEU A 142 4.60 7.32 -10.17
N LEU A 143 5.45 6.71 -11.00
CA LEU A 143 6.79 7.22 -11.33
C LEU A 143 6.77 8.56 -12.07
N VAL A 144 5.72 8.82 -12.86
CA VAL A 144 5.56 10.07 -13.64
C VAL A 144 4.79 11.12 -12.83
N GLY A 145 4.10 10.72 -11.76
CA GLY A 145 3.33 11.61 -10.90
C GLY A 145 4.20 12.50 -10.00
N SER A 146 3.58 13.53 -9.44
CA SER A 146 4.19 14.37 -8.41
C SER A 146 4.19 13.67 -7.05
N GLY A 147 5.34 13.63 -6.37
CA GLY A 147 5.48 13.07 -5.02
C GLY A 147 6.56 12.00 -4.92
N SER A 148 6.90 11.62 -3.69
CA SER A 148 7.84 10.52 -3.46
C SER A 148 7.09 9.18 -3.52
N LEU A 149 7.73 8.14 -4.06
CA LEU A 149 7.18 6.78 -4.17
C LEU A 149 6.83 6.16 -2.81
N SER A 150 7.35 6.71 -1.72
CA SER A 150 7.12 6.26 -0.35
C SER A 150 6.42 7.29 0.52
N ASP A 151 6.00 8.43 -0.04
CA ASP A 151 5.28 9.45 0.71
C ASP A 151 3.83 9.00 0.98
N PRO A 152 3.37 8.97 2.25
CA PRO A 152 2.03 8.50 2.60
C PRO A 152 0.91 9.24 1.87
N GLU A 153 0.99 10.56 1.71
CA GLU A 153 -0.04 11.35 1.03
C GLU A 153 -0.14 10.97 -0.44
N THR A 154 1.00 10.80 -1.11
CA THR A 154 1.08 10.30 -2.48
C THR A 154 0.43 8.92 -2.58
N LEU A 155 0.78 7.98 -1.70
CA LEU A 155 0.20 6.63 -1.70
C LEU A 155 -1.32 6.64 -1.48
N ILE A 156 -1.82 7.48 -0.56
CA ILE A 156 -3.25 7.67 -0.33
C ILE A 156 -3.92 8.22 -1.59
N ARG A 157 -3.34 9.23 -2.27
CA ARG A 157 -3.92 9.76 -3.51
C ARG A 157 -4.08 8.69 -4.59
N TRP A 158 -3.13 7.76 -4.69
CA TRP A 158 -3.14 6.68 -5.68
C TRP A 158 -4.00 5.46 -5.32
N GLY A 159 -4.71 5.49 -4.19
CA GLY A 159 -5.62 4.41 -3.79
C GLY A 159 -5.13 3.53 -2.64
N GLY A 160 -4.08 3.97 -1.93
CA GLY A 160 -3.66 3.37 -0.66
C GLY A 160 -4.82 3.33 0.35
N ASN A 161 -4.82 2.30 1.20
CA ASN A 161 -5.87 2.12 2.19
C ASN A 161 -5.63 3.08 3.36
N PHE A 162 -6.63 3.89 3.71
CA PHE A 162 -6.54 4.89 4.77
C PHE A 162 -7.91 5.07 5.40
N GLY A 163 -8.02 4.83 6.70
CA GLY A 163 -9.29 4.74 7.44
C GLY A 163 -10.23 5.90 7.19
N PRO A 164 -9.81 7.15 7.40
CA PRO A 164 -10.68 8.30 7.18
C PRO A 164 -11.21 8.47 5.76
N ARG A 165 -10.56 7.91 4.73
CA ARG A 165 -11.11 7.93 3.36
C ARG A 165 -11.90 6.66 3.05
N THR A 166 -11.32 5.49 3.31
CA THR A 166 -11.94 4.19 3.01
C THR A 166 -13.29 4.04 3.73
N THR A 167 -13.41 4.56 4.95
CA THR A 167 -14.63 4.44 5.77
C THR A 167 -15.67 5.54 5.54
N ASN A 168 -15.35 6.54 4.70
CA ASN A 168 -16.20 7.70 4.39
C ASN A 168 -16.49 7.82 2.88
N GLY A 169 -16.69 6.70 2.20
CA GLY A 169 -17.19 6.67 0.81
C GLY A 169 -16.20 6.14 -0.22
N GLU A 170 -14.91 6.06 0.10
CA GLU A 170 -13.87 5.55 -0.81
C GLU A 170 -13.58 4.05 -0.60
N TRP A 171 -14.64 3.23 -0.46
CA TRP A 171 -14.56 1.79 -0.17
C TRP A 171 -13.77 0.98 -1.21
N TRP A 172 -13.67 1.48 -2.44
CA TRP A 172 -12.88 0.89 -3.52
C TRP A 172 -11.39 0.77 -3.17
N ARG A 173 -10.90 1.54 -2.18
CA ARG A 173 -9.53 1.45 -1.63
C ARG A 173 -9.20 0.09 -1.06
N LEU A 174 -10.19 -0.66 -0.55
CA LEU A 174 -10.01 -2.02 -0.04
C LEU A 174 -9.47 -2.99 -1.10
N VAL A 175 -9.73 -2.69 -2.38
CA VAL A 175 -9.22 -3.46 -3.52
C VAL A 175 -8.05 -2.73 -4.17
N ALA A 176 -8.18 -1.42 -4.39
CA ALA A 176 -7.17 -0.62 -5.11
C ALA A 176 -5.79 -0.62 -4.42
N THR A 177 -5.75 -0.69 -3.09
CA THR A 177 -4.50 -0.75 -2.32
C THR A 177 -3.57 -1.88 -2.77
N THR A 178 -4.13 -2.99 -3.26
CA THR A 178 -3.36 -4.14 -3.75
C THR A 178 -2.54 -3.84 -5.01
N PHE A 179 -2.85 -2.76 -5.73
CA PHE A 179 -2.12 -2.36 -6.94
C PHE A 179 -1.10 -1.25 -6.68
N VAL A 180 -1.22 -0.51 -5.58
CA VAL A 180 -0.32 0.58 -5.19
C VAL A 180 0.90 0.00 -4.48
N HIS A 181 2.12 0.43 -4.84
CA HIS A 181 3.36 -0.10 -4.26
C HIS A 181 4.31 1.01 -3.82
N ALA A 182 4.69 0.99 -2.54
CA ALA A 182 5.70 1.89 -1.98
C ALA A 182 7.13 1.52 -2.44
N GLY A 183 7.53 2.04 -3.61
CA GLY A 183 8.87 1.88 -4.16
C GLY A 183 9.10 0.61 -5.01
N ALA A 184 10.20 0.65 -5.78
CA ALA A 184 10.47 -0.36 -6.81
C ALA A 184 10.77 -1.76 -6.24
N LEU A 185 11.49 -1.84 -5.11
CA LEU A 185 11.79 -3.12 -4.48
C LEU A 185 10.51 -3.82 -4.00
N HIS A 186 9.59 -3.07 -3.41
CA HIS A 186 8.30 -3.59 -2.94
C HIS A 186 7.48 -4.16 -4.11
N LEU A 187 7.45 -3.45 -5.26
CA LEU A 187 6.84 -3.96 -6.49
C LEU A 187 7.51 -5.26 -6.98
N LEU A 188 8.84 -5.27 -7.10
CA LEU A 188 9.58 -6.41 -7.64
C LEU A 188 9.36 -7.68 -6.81
N VAL A 189 9.35 -7.56 -5.48
CA VAL A 189 9.08 -8.70 -4.58
C VAL A 189 7.64 -9.21 -4.76
N ASN A 190 6.65 -8.31 -4.91
CA ASN A 190 5.26 -8.71 -5.18
C ASN A 190 5.09 -9.38 -6.54
N ILE A 191 5.72 -8.85 -7.60
CA ILE A 191 5.73 -9.49 -8.92
C ILE A 191 6.37 -10.87 -8.83
N ALA A 192 7.51 -11.00 -8.17
CA ALA A 192 8.19 -12.29 -8.03
C ALA A 192 7.33 -13.31 -7.25
N GLY A 193 6.75 -12.91 -6.13
CA GLY A 193 5.85 -13.75 -5.32
C GLY A 193 4.60 -14.17 -6.09
N LEU A 194 3.93 -13.23 -6.74
CA LEU A 194 2.72 -13.49 -7.52
C LEU A 194 3.01 -14.33 -8.75
N PHE A 195 4.02 -14.01 -9.54
CA PHE A 195 4.24 -14.67 -10.83
C PHE A 195 4.64 -16.13 -10.65
N GLN A 196 5.48 -16.42 -9.66
CA GLN A 196 5.97 -17.76 -9.42
C GLN A 196 4.84 -18.69 -8.93
N LEU A 197 4.06 -18.22 -7.96
CA LEU A 197 2.99 -19.00 -7.34
C LEU A 197 1.69 -18.97 -8.18
N GLY A 198 1.36 -17.81 -8.70
CA GLY A 198 0.11 -17.52 -9.40
C GLY A 198 -0.09 -18.37 -10.64
N LEU A 199 0.95 -18.53 -11.47
CA LEU A 199 0.86 -19.36 -12.68
C LEU A 199 0.57 -20.83 -12.41
N VAL A 200 1.00 -21.36 -11.26
CA VAL A 200 0.74 -22.74 -10.85
C VAL A 200 -0.66 -22.86 -10.28
N LEU A 201 -1.03 -21.98 -9.35
CA LEU A 201 -2.33 -22.01 -8.70
C LEU A 201 -3.48 -21.70 -9.66
N GLU A 202 -3.34 -20.69 -10.53
CA GLU A 202 -4.34 -20.36 -11.52
C GLU A 202 -4.61 -21.53 -12.46
N ARG A 203 -3.58 -22.30 -12.82
CA ARG A 203 -3.78 -23.50 -13.63
C ARG A 203 -4.51 -24.60 -12.86
N LEU A 204 -4.18 -24.75 -11.59
CA LEU A 204 -4.73 -25.77 -10.71
C LEU A 204 -6.21 -25.53 -10.39
N VAL A 205 -6.55 -24.34 -9.90
CA VAL A 205 -7.91 -24.01 -9.43
C VAL A 205 -8.77 -23.32 -10.50
N GLY A 206 -8.15 -22.80 -11.55
CA GLY A 206 -8.81 -22.00 -12.58
C GLY A 206 -8.83 -20.50 -12.26
N PRO A 207 -9.05 -19.65 -13.28
CA PRO A 207 -8.94 -18.19 -13.14
C PRO A 207 -9.95 -17.58 -12.16
N ALA A 208 -11.19 -18.05 -12.16
CA ALA A 208 -12.23 -17.49 -11.29
C ALA A 208 -11.99 -17.76 -9.80
N ALA A 209 -11.61 -19.00 -9.44
CA ALA A 209 -11.27 -19.35 -8.06
C ALA A 209 -10.02 -18.59 -7.60
N PHE A 210 -9.00 -18.51 -8.46
CA PHE A 210 -7.79 -17.75 -8.20
C PHE A 210 -8.09 -16.26 -7.93
N ALA A 211 -8.85 -15.61 -8.82
CA ALA A 211 -9.22 -14.21 -8.68
C ALA A 211 -10.05 -13.96 -7.41
N LEU A 212 -11.04 -14.83 -7.13
CA LEU A 212 -11.85 -14.74 -5.93
C LEU A 212 -10.98 -14.81 -4.67
N THR A 213 -10.06 -15.77 -4.59
CA THR A 213 -9.17 -15.91 -3.42
C THR A 213 -8.24 -14.71 -3.28
N TYR A 214 -7.66 -14.22 -4.38
CA TYR A 214 -6.78 -13.05 -4.37
C TYR A 214 -7.52 -11.80 -3.83
N VAL A 215 -8.70 -11.49 -4.40
CA VAL A 215 -9.49 -10.32 -4.00
C VAL A 215 -10.00 -10.47 -2.57
N ALA A 216 -10.52 -11.66 -2.20
CA ALA A 216 -11.03 -11.89 -0.86
C ALA A 216 -9.94 -11.72 0.22
N SER A 217 -8.75 -12.28 -0.01
CA SER A 217 -7.62 -12.11 0.90
C SER A 217 -7.15 -10.66 0.98
N GLY A 218 -7.07 -9.94 -0.14
CA GLY A 218 -6.69 -8.53 -0.17
C GLY A 218 -7.67 -7.64 0.60
N VAL A 219 -8.97 -7.83 0.41
CA VAL A 219 -10.02 -7.06 1.12
C VAL A 219 -10.06 -7.40 2.61
N CYS A 220 -10.02 -8.68 2.99
CA CYS A 220 -9.98 -9.07 4.41
C CYS A 220 -8.77 -8.47 5.12
N ALA A 221 -7.59 -8.52 4.48
CA ALA A 221 -6.39 -7.90 5.00
C ALA A 221 -6.52 -6.38 5.10
N SER A 222 -7.08 -5.73 4.09
CA SER A 222 -7.32 -4.28 4.10
C SER A 222 -8.26 -3.85 5.22
N LEU A 223 -9.33 -4.61 5.47
CA LEU A 223 -10.24 -4.38 6.58
C LEU A 223 -9.56 -4.53 7.94
N VAL A 224 -8.74 -5.57 8.13
CA VAL A 224 -7.95 -5.74 9.37
C VAL A 224 -6.92 -4.63 9.52
N SER A 225 -6.29 -4.19 8.42
CA SER A 225 -5.37 -3.05 8.42
C SER A 225 -6.07 -1.77 8.89
N LEU A 226 -7.31 -1.50 8.45
CA LEU A 226 -8.09 -0.37 8.96
C LEU A 226 -8.43 -0.47 10.45
N ALA A 227 -8.68 -1.67 10.94
CA ALA A 227 -9.00 -1.88 12.36
C ALA A 227 -7.78 -1.69 13.27
N LEU A 228 -6.59 -2.08 12.80
CA LEU A 228 -5.35 -2.05 13.59
C LEU A 228 -4.60 -0.72 13.45
N HIS A 229 -4.51 -0.18 12.22
CA HIS A 229 -3.68 0.96 11.86
C HIS A 229 -4.46 1.95 10.97
N PRO A 230 -5.57 2.52 11.48
CA PRO A 230 -6.50 3.32 10.67
C PRO A 230 -5.88 4.55 10.00
N VAL A 231 -4.81 5.11 10.57
CA VAL A 231 -4.20 6.35 10.05
C VAL A 231 -2.89 6.12 9.28
N THR A 232 -2.51 4.86 9.09
CA THR A 232 -1.35 4.48 8.29
C THR A 232 -1.76 4.17 6.85
N ALA A 233 -1.01 4.67 5.87
CA ALA A 233 -1.27 4.38 4.46
C ALA A 233 -0.88 2.93 4.11
N GLY A 234 -1.86 2.03 4.04
CA GLY A 234 -1.66 0.64 3.63
C GLY A 234 -1.51 0.50 2.11
N THR A 235 -0.49 -0.23 1.66
CA THR A 235 -0.24 -0.48 0.22
C THR A 235 0.34 -1.87 -0.05
N GLY A 236 0.14 -2.37 -1.27
CA GLY A 236 0.82 -3.53 -1.81
C GLY A 236 -0.04 -4.79 -1.87
N ALA A 237 0.30 -5.66 -2.82
CA ALA A 237 -0.41 -6.93 -3.02
C ALA A 237 -0.05 -8.02 -2.01
N SER A 238 0.93 -7.77 -1.13
CA SER A 238 1.59 -8.79 -0.32
C SER A 238 0.59 -9.65 0.46
N ALA A 239 -0.40 -9.05 1.11
CA ALA A 239 -1.41 -9.79 1.88
C ALA A 239 -2.34 -10.65 0.99
N ALA A 240 -2.67 -10.19 -0.21
CA ALA A 240 -3.40 -11.00 -1.20
C ALA A 240 -2.55 -12.19 -1.70
N ILE A 241 -1.24 -11.99 -1.87
CA ILE A 241 -0.29 -13.07 -2.22
C ILE A 241 -0.14 -14.07 -1.06
N PHE A 242 -0.12 -13.61 0.21
CA PHE A 242 -0.23 -14.50 1.37
C PHE A 242 -1.51 -15.34 1.32
N GLY A 243 -2.62 -14.76 0.85
CA GLY A 243 -3.83 -15.52 0.52
C GLY A 243 -3.63 -16.63 -0.49
N LEU A 244 -2.84 -16.39 -1.53
CA LEU A 244 -2.48 -17.43 -2.49
C LEU A 244 -1.62 -18.54 -1.86
N TYR A 245 -0.76 -18.23 -0.89
CA TYR A 245 -0.09 -19.26 -0.09
C TYR A 245 -1.07 -20.07 0.77
N GLY A 246 -2.14 -19.44 1.26
CA GLY A 246 -3.25 -20.12 1.95
C GLY A 246 -4.00 -21.06 1.02
N LEU A 247 -4.25 -20.64 -0.22
CA LEU A 247 -4.83 -21.47 -1.27
C LEU A 247 -3.93 -22.65 -1.64
N LEU A 248 -2.62 -22.43 -1.72
CA LEU A 248 -1.64 -23.50 -1.93
C LEU A 248 -1.71 -24.53 -0.80
N LEU A 249 -1.75 -24.07 0.46
CA LEU A 249 -1.86 -24.94 1.63
C LEU A 249 -3.17 -25.73 1.63
N ALA A 250 -4.30 -25.08 1.34
CA ALA A 250 -5.61 -25.74 1.21
C ALA A 250 -5.58 -26.83 0.12
N SER A 251 -4.98 -26.52 -1.03
CA SER A 251 -4.83 -27.46 -2.14
C SER A 251 -3.96 -28.66 -1.76
N PHE A 252 -2.86 -28.41 -1.03
CA PHE A 252 -1.95 -29.45 -0.58
C PHE A 252 -2.59 -30.38 0.46
N ILE A 253 -3.26 -29.82 1.48
CA ILE A 253 -3.99 -30.58 2.51
C ILE A 253 -5.07 -31.45 1.86
N TRP A 254 -5.85 -30.87 0.93
CA TRP A 254 -6.87 -31.60 0.20
C TRP A 254 -6.29 -32.80 -0.55
N SER A 255 -5.18 -32.56 -1.26
CA SER A 255 -4.49 -33.56 -2.07
C SER A 255 -4.00 -34.76 -1.28
N ILE A 256 -3.40 -34.53 -0.11
CA ILE A 256 -2.93 -35.59 0.79
C ILE A 256 -4.12 -36.41 1.30
N ARG A 257 -5.18 -35.72 1.76
CA ARG A 257 -6.32 -36.37 2.40
C ARG A 257 -7.13 -37.25 1.43
N HIS A 258 -7.20 -36.87 0.15
CA HIS A 258 -8.06 -37.53 -0.83
C HIS A 258 -7.29 -38.26 -1.95
N ARG A 259 -5.97 -38.43 -1.82
CA ARG A 259 -5.09 -39.08 -2.82
C ARG A 259 -5.36 -38.59 -4.26
N SER A 260 -5.49 -37.28 -4.41
CA SER A 260 -5.82 -36.61 -5.67
C SER A 260 -4.81 -36.96 -6.78
N THR A 261 -5.32 -37.20 -8.00
CA THR A 261 -4.52 -37.41 -9.22
C THR A 261 -3.65 -36.20 -9.57
N VAL A 262 -4.09 -35.00 -9.20
CA VAL A 262 -3.34 -33.75 -9.35
C VAL A 262 -2.80 -33.34 -7.98
N THR A 263 -1.71 -34.00 -7.55
CA THR A 263 -0.96 -33.62 -6.35
C THR A 263 0.22 -32.74 -6.76
N ILE A 264 0.40 -31.60 -6.09
CA ILE A 264 1.58 -30.75 -6.28
C ILE A 264 2.80 -31.56 -5.84
N PRO A 265 3.73 -31.94 -6.74
CA PRO A 265 4.86 -32.77 -6.37
C PRO A 265 5.73 -32.05 -5.34
N LEU A 266 6.25 -32.77 -4.35
CA LEU A 266 7.20 -32.21 -3.36
C LEU A 266 8.40 -31.54 -4.03
N LYS A 267 8.84 -32.06 -5.19
CA LYS A 267 9.88 -31.44 -6.03
C LYS A 267 9.47 -30.03 -6.53
N THR A 268 8.20 -29.83 -6.91
CA THR A 268 7.68 -28.52 -7.30
C THR A 268 7.67 -27.58 -6.09
N LEU A 269 7.22 -28.05 -4.93
CA LEU A 269 7.21 -27.24 -3.70
C LEU A 269 8.63 -26.82 -3.29
N LYS A 270 9.61 -27.74 -3.34
CA LYS A 270 11.04 -27.44 -3.13
C LYS A 270 11.58 -26.39 -4.12
N ARG A 271 11.09 -26.41 -5.37
CA ARG A 271 11.39 -25.41 -6.42
C ARG A 271 10.62 -24.10 -6.27
N LEU A 272 9.65 -24.00 -5.37
CA LEU A 272 8.98 -22.74 -5.01
C LEU A 272 9.51 -22.17 -3.69
N ALA A 273 10.03 -23.03 -2.81
CA ALA A 273 10.41 -22.72 -1.44
C ALA A 273 11.38 -21.53 -1.28
N PRO A 274 12.59 -21.49 -1.87
CA PRO A 274 13.45 -20.31 -1.75
C PRO A 274 12.86 -18.96 -2.15
N ALA A 275 12.15 -18.84 -3.27
CA ALA A 275 11.51 -17.56 -3.62
C ALA A 275 10.34 -17.23 -2.69
N ALA A 276 9.58 -18.23 -2.24
CA ALA A 276 8.60 -18.05 -1.16
C ALA A 276 9.27 -17.61 0.15
N ALA A 277 10.43 -18.15 0.49
CA ALA A 277 11.19 -17.78 1.67
C ALA A 277 11.69 -16.34 1.57
N VAL A 278 12.22 -15.92 0.42
CA VAL A 278 12.61 -14.52 0.18
C VAL A 278 11.40 -13.59 0.30
N PHE A 279 10.27 -13.95 -0.31
CA PHE A 279 9.03 -13.18 -0.21
C PHE A 279 8.57 -13.04 1.25
N ILE A 280 8.44 -14.16 1.97
CA ILE A 280 7.99 -14.18 3.36
C ILE A 280 8.97 -13.41 4.25
N VAL A 281 10.28 -13.65 4.15
CA VAL A 281 11.28 -12.94 4.96
C VAL A 281 11.24 -11.45 4.67
N TYR A 282 11.24 -11.04 3.40
CA TYR A 282 11.12 -9.64 3.04
C TYR A 282 9.87 -9.01 3.66
N THR A 283 8.70 -9.62 3.43
CA THR A 283 7.43 -9.08 3.95
C THR A 283 7.44 -8.97 5.46
N PHE A 284 7.90 -9.98 6.20
CA PHE A 284 7.91 -9.93 7.67
C PHE A 284 8.94 -8.95 8.25
N VAL A 285 10.07 -8.77 7.56
CA VAL A 285 11.09 -7.78 7.94
C VAL A 285 10.57 -6.36 7.70
N THR A 286 9.88 -6.11 6.59
CA THR A 286 9.35 -4.78 6.26
C THR A 286 7.97 -4.51 6.84
N ALA A 287 7.27 -5.53 7.36
CA ALA A 287 5.90 -5.43 7.88
C ALA A 287 5.75 -4.47 9.06
N GLY A 288 6.79 -4.31 9.89
CA GLY A 288 6.68 -3.56 11.14
C GLY A 288 5.47 -4.04 11.97
N PRO A 289 4.50 -3.17 12.31
CA PRO A 289 3.30 -3.54 13.07
C PRO A 289 2.20 -4.22 12.24
N ASP A 290 2.34 -4.31 10.91
CA ASP A 290 1.34 -4.92 10.00
C ASP A 290 1.40 -6.45 9.94
N ARG A 291 2.23 -7.12 10.73
CA ARG A 291 2.35 -8.60 10.71
C ARG A 291 1.01 -9.34 10.77
N PRO A 292 0.03 -8.94 11.60
CA PRO A 292 -1.28 -9.58 11.64
C PRO A 292 -2.05 -9.51 10.31
N VAL A 293 -1.86 -8.43 9.53
CA VAL A 293 -2.53 -8.21 8.24
C VAL A 293 -2.19 -9.32 7.22
N TYR A 294 -0.92 -9.73 7.17
CA TYR A 294 -0.47 -10.81 6.28
C TYR A 294 -1.01 -12.17 6.71
N LEU A 295 -1.10 -12.41 8.03
CA LEU A 295 -1.71 -13.63 8.58
C LEU A 295 -3.20 -13.70 8.23
N THR A 296 -3.93 -12.58 8.32
CA THR A 296 -5.32 -12.51 7.87
C THR A 296 -5.45 -12.89 6.39
N GLY A 297 -4.57 -12.36 5.54
CA GLY A 297 -4.53 -12.72 4.12
C GLY A 297 -4.39 -14.24 3.91
N LEU A 298 -3.41 -14.85 4.59
CA LEU A 298 -3.16 -16.30 4.59
C LEU A 298 -4.38 -17.11 5.03
N LEU A 299 -5.02 -16.73 6.15
CA LEU A 299 -6.17 -17.43 6.70
C LEU A 299 -7.41 -17.29 5.81
N ALA A 300 -7.67 -16.10 5.26
CA ALA A 300 -8.73 -15.89 4.28
C ALA A 300 -8.54 -16.75 3.03
N GLY A 301 -7.28 -16.86 2.58
CA GLY A 301 -6.91 -17.68 1.45
C GLY A 301 -7.06 -19.18 1.72
N LEU A 302 -6.69 -19.63 2.90
CA LEU A 302 -6.91 -21.00 3.36
C LEU A 302 -8.40 -21.33 3.42
N ALA A 303 -9.22 -20.46 4.02
CA ALA A 303 -10.66 -20.64 4.11
C ALA A 303 -11.32 -20.72 2.71
N CYS A 304 -11.03 -19.75 1.84
CA CYS A 304 -11.53 -19.74 0.45
C CYS A 304 -11.02 -20.98 -0.32
N GLY A 305 -9.77 -21.36 -0.10
CA GLY A 305 -9.15 -22.56 -0.64
C GLY A 305 -9.91 -23.83 -0.25
N THR A 306 -10.24 -24.03 1.03
CA THR A 306 -10.93 -25.26 1.48
C THR A 306 -12.30 -25.48 0.84
N VAL A 307 -12.92 -24.43 0.29
CA VAL A 307 -14.20 -24.52 -0.43
C VAL A 307 -13.95 -24.72 -1.92
N THR A 308 -13.04 -23.95 -2.50
CA THR A 308 -12.76 -23.97 -3.94
C THR A 308 -11.95 -25.19 -4.39
N THR A 309 -11.18 -25.82 -3.49
CA THR A 309 -10.31 -26.97 -3.82
C THR A 309 -10.95 -28.33 -3.59
N ARG A 310 -12.18 -28.40 -3.04
CA ARG A 310 -12.87 -29.68 -2.71
C ARG A 310 -13.06 -30.65 -3.88
N ALA A 311 -12.97 -30.19 -5.12
CA ALA A 311 -13.03 -31.05 -6.29
C ALA A 311 -11.83 -30.83 -7.22
N VAL A 312 -10.76 -30.19 -6.74
CA VAL A 312 -9.66 -29.74 -7.59
C VAL A 312 -8.91 -30.89 -8.26
N ALA A 313 -9.01 -32.10 -7.72
CA ALA A 313 -8.52 -33.32 -8.36
C ALA A 313 -9.27 -33.65 -9.66
N GLU A 314 -10.59 -33.49 -9.64
CA GLU A 314 -11.51 -34.04 -10.65
C GLU A 314 -12.01 -32.98 -11.63
N ARG A 315 -12.35 -31.79 -11.13
CA ARG A 315 -13.02 -30.73 -11.90
C ARG A 315 -12.77 -29.35 -11.33
N LYS A 316 -12.93 -28.31 -12.15
CA LYS A 316 -12.94 -26.93 -11.66
C LYS A 316 -14.14 -26.72 -10.73
N PRO A 317 -14.05 -25.82 -9.73
CA PRO A 317 -15.18 -25.51 -8.87
C PRO A 317 -16.38 -25.06 -9.70
N ARG A 318 -17.57 -25.58 -9.38
CA ARG A 318 -18.81 -25.23 -10.07
C ARG A 318 -19.12 -23.75 -9.83
N MET A 319 -19.72 -23.08 -10.81
CA MET A 319 -20.07 -21.66 -10.71
C MET A 319 -20.93 -21.34 -9.47
N ARG A 320 -21.87 -22.23 -9.11
CA ARG A 320 -22.69 -22.07 -7.89
C ARG A 320 -21.84 -22.00 -6.61
N VAL A 321 -20.78 -22.81 -6.51
CA VAL A 321 -19.88 -22.79 -5.35
C VAL A 321 -19.12 -21.46 -5.31
N LEU A 322 -18.61 -21.00 -6.45
CA LEU A 322 -17.93 -19.70 -6.53
C LEU A 322 -18.86 -18.53 -6.17
N ALA A 323 -20.10 -18.55 -6.66
CA ALA A 323 -21.11 -17.54 -6.36
C ALA A 323 -21.47 -17.54 -4.86
N SER A 324 -21.70 -18.71 -4.26
CA SER A 324 -21.97 -18.82 -2.82
C SER A 324 -20.78 -18.38 -1.97
N SER A 325 -19.55 -18.72 -2.36
CA SER A 325 -18.33 -18.26 -1.69
C SER A 325 -18.17 -16.75 -1.78
N LEU A 326 -18.42 -16.15 -2.95
CA LEU A 326 -18.40 -14.71 -3.13
C LEU A 326 -19.47 -14.01 -2.28
N ALA A 327 -20.71 -14.52 -2.27
CA ALA A 327 -21.78 -13.97 -1.46
C ALA A 327 -21.47 -14.03 0.05
N ALA A 328 -20.97 -15.18 0.53
CA ALA A 328 -20.55 -15.33 1.92
C ALA A 328 -19.41 -14.37 2.28
N PHE A 329 -18.41 -14.23 1.39
CA PHE A 329 -17.31 -13.28 1.56
C PHE A 329 -17.81 -11.84 1.63
N ILE A 330 -18.71 -11.41 0.73
CA ILE A 330 -19.28 -10.06 0.74
C ILE A 330 -20.03 -9.82 2.05
N ALA A 331 -20.83 -10.78 2.53
CA ALA A 331 -21.56 -10.65 3.79
C ALA A 331 -20.61 -10.46 4.98
N ILE A 332 -19.53 -11.24 5.06
CA ILE A 332 -18.52 -11.12 6.11
C ILE A 332 -17.79 -9.78 6.01
N ALA A 333 -17.39 -9.36 4.80
CA ALA A 333 -16.71 -8.09 4.58
C ALA A 333 -17.59 -6.89 4.99
N VAL A 334 -18.88 -6.92 4.67
CA VAL A 334 -19.85 -5.89 5.07
C VAL A 334 -20.05 -5.88 6.59
N ALA A 335 -20.20 -7.05 7.22
CA ALA A 335 -20.34 -7.15 8.66
C ALA A 335 -19.12 -6.55 9.39
N PHE A 336 -17.91 -6.83 8.89
CA PHE A 336 -16.67 -6.29 9.47
C PHE A 336 -16.45 -4.80 9.16
N ALA A 337 -16.88 -4.32 7.99
CA ALA A 337 -16.75 -2.91 7.61
C ALA A 337 -17.73 -1.99 8.36
N THR A 338 -18.87 -2.51 8.82
CA THR A 338 -19.92 -1.73 9.50
C THR A 338 -19.43 -1.01 10.77
N PRO A 339 -18.74 -1.67 11.72
CA PRO A 339 -18.22 -0.97 12.91
C PRO A 339 -17.07 0.00 12.61
N LEU A 340 -16.48 -0.05 11.42
CA LEU A 340 -15.36 0.83 11.03
C LEU A 340 -15.81 2.14 10.39
N ARG A 341 -17.12 2.34 10.16
CA ARG A 341 -17.64 3.51 9.42
C ARG A 341 -17.41 4.82 10.18
N GLY A 342 -17.19 5.89 9.42
CA GLY A 342 -17.22 7.25 9.98
C GLY A 342 -15.96 7.67 10.72
N MET A 343 -14.79 7.08 10.44
CA MET A 343 -13.54 7.50 11.09
C MET A 343 -13.21 8.95 10.76
N ALA A 344 -12.91 9.76 11.77
CA ALA A 344 -12.55 11.16 11.57
C ALA A 344 -11.18 11.32 10.90
N ASP A 345 -11.08 12.25 9.94
CA ASP A 345 -9.79 12.75 9.47
C ASP A 345 -9.35 13.93 10.35
N VAL A 346 -8.40 13.67 11.26
CA VAL A 346 -7.94 14.67 12.23
C VAL A 346 -7.00 15.69 11.59
N LYS A 347 -6.25 15.31 10.55
CA LYS A 347 -5.16 16.14 10.01
C LYS A 347 -5.65 17.51 9.50
N PRO A 348 -6.72 17.62 8.68
CA PRO A 348 -7.23 18.91 8.23
C PRO A 348 -7.70 19.82 9.37
N GLU A 349 -8.26 19.25 10.44
CA GLU A 349 -8.73 20.04 11.59
C GLU A 349 -7.55 20.57 12.41
N ILE A 350 -6.47 19.79 12.58
CA ILE A 350 -5.25 20.28 13.23
C ILE A 350 -4.57 21.37 12.39
N GLU A 351 -4.48 21.19 11.07
CA GLU A 351 -3.98 22.21 10.14
C GLU A 351 -4.82 23.50 10.23
N HIS A 352 -6.13 23.37 10.38
CA HIS A 352 -7.02 24.51 10.59
C HIS A 352 -6.72 25.24 11.92
N VAL A 353 -6.50 24.52 13.02
CA VAL A 353 -6.13 25.11 14.31
C VAL A 353 -4.80 25.87 14.23
N VAL A 354 -3.79 25.29 13.58
CA VAL A 354 -2.50 25.95 13.34
C VAL A 354 -2.67 27.22 12.50
N ALA A 355 -3.49 27.16 11.45
CA ALA A 355 -3.76 28.31 10.60
C ALA A 355 -4.54 29.43 11.34
N VAL A 356 -5.46 29.06 12.25
CA VAL A 356 -6.18 30.04 13.10
C VAL A 356 -5.19 30.78 14.00
N GLU A 357 -4.30 30.08 14.70
CA GLU A 357 -3.27 30.73 15.54
C GLU A 357 -2.44 31.74 14.75
N ALA A 358 -1.91 31.31 13.58
CA ALA A 358 -1.07 32.15 12.74
C ALA A 358 -1.80 33.43 12.31
N ARG A 359 -3.08 33.32 11.92
CA ARG A 359 -3.89 34.50 11.56
C ARG A 359 -4.19 35.38 12.77
N THR A 360 -4.65 34.82 13.88
CA THR A 360 -5.07 35.61 15.05
C THR A 360 -3.89 36.30 15.73
N ALA A 361 -2.75 35.62 15.85
CA ALA A 361 -1.53 36.20 16.41
C ALA A 361 -0.99 37.32 15.50
N GLY A 362 -0.97 37.10 14.18
CA GLY A 362 -0.54 38.12 13.22
C GLY A 362 -1.46 39.36 13.20
N ALA A 363 -2.78 39.16 13.28
CA ALA A 363 -3.74 40.24 13.37
C ALA A 363 -3.53 41.08 14.64
N TYR A 364 -3.33 40.43 15.78
CA TYR A 364 -3.04 41.14 17.03
C TYR A 364 -1.71 41.89 16.97
N GLN A 365 -0.65 41.27 16.46
CA GLN A 365 0.67 41.90 16.36
C GLN A 365 0.63 43.18 15.52
N THR A 366 -0.11 43.15 14.41
CA THR A 366 -0.31 44.32 13.54
C THR A 366 -0.94 45.49 14.31
N GLU A 367 -1.95 45.21 15.12
CA GLU A 367 -2.63 46.24 15.93
C GLU A 367 -1.76 46.70 17.10
N VAL A 368 -0.94 45.82 17.68
CA VAL A 368 0.05 46.20 18.71
C VAL A 368 1.06 47.20 18.16
N GLU A 369 1.56 47.02 16.94
CA GLU A 369 2.47 48.01 16.33
C GLU A 369 1.78 49.36 16.12
N ARG A 370 0.50 49.35 15.70
CA ARG A 370 -0.30 50.59 15.59
C ARG A 370 -0.53 51.26 16.95
N PHE A 371 -0.68 50.48 18.02
CA PHE A 371 -0.81 51.00 19.38
C PHE A 371 0.50 51.64 19.86
N LYS A 372 1.64 50.98 19.62
CA LYS A 372 2.98 51.54 19.92
C LYS A 372 3.24 52.85 19.18
N ASP A 373 2.78 52.94 17.93
CA ASP A 373 2.85 54.15 17.11
C ASP A 373 1.83 55.24 17.54
N GLY A 374 1.01 55.00 18.57
CA GLY A 374 -0.02 55.93 19.05
C GLY A 374 -1.22 56.09 18.11
N ARG A 375 -1.38 55.20 17.11
CA ARG A 375 -2.47 55.26 16.11
C ARG A 375 -3.79 54.66 16.59
N ILE A 376 -3.75 53.84 17.63
CA ILE A 376 -4.93 53.26 18.30
C ILE A 376 -4.68 53.25 19.82
N ASP A 377 -5.75 53.11 20.60
CA ASP A 377 -5.69 53.00 22.07
C ASP A 377 -5.89 51.55 22.56
N ALA A 378 -5.79 51.36 23.88
CA ALA A 378 -5.95 50.06 24.52
C ALA A 378 -7.37 49.48 24.36
N GLU A 379 -8.38 50.36 24.29
CA GLU A 379 -9.77 49.98 24.05
C GLU A 379 -9.93 49.36 22.65
N LYS A 380 -9.29 49.94 21.64
CA LYS A 380 -9.30 49.39 20.29
C LYS A 380 -8.60 48.02 20.20
N LEU A 381 -7.48 47.85 20.92
CA LEU A 381 -6.82 46.55 21.04
C LEU A 381 -7.73 45.49 21.68
N ALA A 382 -8.44 45.85 22.74
CA ALA A 382 -9.39 44.95 23.40
C ALA A 382 -10.54 44.56 22.45
N GLN A 383 -11.08 45.52 21.68
CA GLN A 383 -12.12 45.25 20.68
C GLN A 383 -11.69 44.26 19.59
N VAL A 384 -10.41 44.28 19.17
CA VAL A 384 -9.87 43.30 18.20
C VAL A 384 -9.90 41.89 18.78
N ILE A 385 -9.57 41.75 20.06
CA ILE A 385 -9.64 40.48 20.76
C ILE A 385 -11.09 39.98 20.81
N ASP A 386 -12.01 40.83 21.26
CA ASP A 386 -13.40 40.44 21.52
C ASP A 386 -14.20 40.16 20.24
N ARG A 387 -13.96 40.93 19.18
CA ARG A 387 -14.74 40.86 17.93
C ARG A 387 -14.15 39.93 16.88
N SER A 388 -12.83 39.71 16.90
CA SER A 388 -12.15 38.91 15.86
C SER A 388 -11.50 37.66 16.43
N ILE A 389 -10.60 37.79 17.41
CA ILE A 389 -9.74 36.67 17.85
C ILE A 389 -10.53 35.62 18.65
N GLY A 390 -11.25 36.04 19.69
CA GLY A 390 -12.01 35.14 20.56
C GLY A 390 -13.05 34.31 19.79
N PRO A 391 -13.90 34.92 18.94
CA PRO A 391 -14.85 34.19 18.12
C PRO A 391 -14.20 33.14 17.20
N GLU A 392 -13.09 33.46 16.53
CA GLU A 392 -12.38 32.50 15.66
C GLU A 392 -11.85 31.29 16.44
N LEU A 393 -11.24 31.50 17.62
CA LEU A 393 -10.73 30.40 18.45
C LEU A 393 -11.86 29.50 18.97
N ARG A 394 -12.97 30.10 19.41
CA ARG A 394 -14.15 29.33 19.85
C ARG A 394 -14.80 28.56 18.71
N ALA A 395 -14.85 29.14 17.51
CA ALA A 395 -15.33 28.44 16.31
C ALA A 395 -14.43 27.26 15.95
N ALA A 396 -13.11 27.44 15.97
CA ALA A 396 -12.14 26.36 15.73
C ALA A 396 -12.31 25.22 16.76
N ARG A 397 -12.50 25.57 18.04
CA ARG A 397 -12.74 24.58 19.11
C ARG A 397 -14.06 23.84 18.92
N ALA A 398 -15.14 24.55 18.61
CA ALA A 398 -16.43 23.94 18.35
C ALA A 398 -16.36 22.94 17.18
N ARG A 399 -15.65 23.27 16.10
CA ARG A 399 -15.40 22.36 14.98
C ARG A 399 -14.63 21.11 15.42
N LEU A 400 -13.53 21.27 16.15
CA LEU A 400 -12.74 20.16 16.67
C LEU A 400 -13.59 19.20 17.54
N GLN A 401 -14.47 19.75 18.38
CA GLN A 401 -15.37 18.99 19.25
C GLN A 401 -16.49 18.26 18.50
N THR A 402 -16.73 18.58 17.22
CA THR A 402 -17.69 17.83 16.39
C THR A 402 -17.14 16.51 15.86
N LEU A 403 -15.82 16.29 15.96
CA LEU A 403 -15.19 15.05 15.50
C LEU A 403 -15.72 13.85 16.27
N LYS A 404 -16.30 12.91 15.54
CA LYS A 404 -16.77 11.62 16.05
C LYS A 404 -15.87 10.50 15.52
N HIS A 405 -15.75 9.41 16.28
CA HIS A 405 -14.92 8.25 15.91
C HIS A 405 -13.46 8.61 15.57
N VAL A 406 -12.83 9.41 16.43
CA VAL A 406 -11.39 9.71 16.34
C VAL A 406 -10.59 8.42 16.63
N PRO A 407 -9.69 7.99 15.73
CA PRO A 407 -8.81 6.86 15.98
C PRO A 407 -8.05 7.01 17.31
N HIS A 408 -7.93 5.92 18.07
CA HIS A 408 -7.31 5.95 19.41
C HIS A 408 -5.90 6.58 19.40
N GLU A 409 -5.12 6.26 18.37
CA GLU A 409 -3.77 6.82 18.15
C GLU A 409 -3.74 8.35 17.93
N GLN A 410 -4.85 8.96 17.51
CA GLN A 410 -4.96 10.41 17.30
C GLN A 410 -5.69 11.14 18.42
N GLN A 411 -6.28 10.44 19.40
CA GLN A 411 -6.96 11.06 20.54
C GLN A 411 -6.04 12.01 21.35
N PRO A 412 -4.76 11.66 21.63
CA PRO A 412 -3.86 12.60 22.33
C PRO A 412 -3.61 13.89 21.56
N LEU A 413 -3.58 13.82 20.22
CA LEU A 413 -3.38 14.98 19.36
C LEU A 413 -4.60 15.91 19.39
N VAL A 414 -5.82 15.34 19.30
CA VAL A 414 -7.08 16.10 19.42
C VAL A 414 -7.22 16.72 20.81
N ALA A 415 -6.89 15.97 21.86
CA ALA A 415 -6.92 16.49 23.24
C ALA A 415 -5.94 17.65 23.44
N ALA A 416 -4.73 17.57 22.88
CA ALA A 416 -3.77 18.67 22.92
C ALA A 416 -4.27 19.91 22.16
N ALA A 417 -4.96 19.73 21.03
CA ALA A 417 -5.55 20.83 20.28
C ALA A 417 -6.73 21.49 21.03
N ASP A 418 -7.60 20.71 21.67
CA ASP A 418 -8.69 21.26 22.48
C ASP A 418 -8.15 22.05 23.68
N GLU A 419 -7.14 21.50 24.36
CA GLU A 419 -6.51 22.17 25.51
C GLU A 419 -5.79 23.47 25.08
N TYR A 420 -5.07 23.45 23.96
CA TYR A 420 -4.49 24.66 23.38
C TYR A 420 -5.56 25.72 23.12
N LEU A 421 -6.64 25.38 22.40
CA LEU A 421 -7.70 26.34 22.05
C LEU A 421 -8.40 26.89 23.31
N ARG A 422 -8.62 26.05 24.32
CA ARG A 422 -9.21 26.44 25.61
C ARG A 422 -8.33 27.44 26.34
N LEU A 423 -7.05 27.13 26.51
CA LEU A 423 -6.09 28.01 27.19
C LEU A 423 -5.85 29.29 26.39
N ARG A 424 -5.83 29.20 25.06
CA ARG A 424 -5.62 30.35 24.18
C ARG A 424 -6.79 31.34 24.26
N ASP A 425 -8.04 30.87 24.18
CA ASP A 425 -9.23 31.70 24.39
C ASP A 425 -9.26 32.32 25.80
N GLU A 426 -8.90 31.56 26.84
CA GLU A 426 -8.80 32.08 28.21
C GLU A 426 -7.74 33.19 28.34
N SER A 427 -6.57 32.99 27.74
CA SER A 427 -5.50 33.98 27.71
C SER A 427 -5.95 35.29 27.05
N TRP A 428 -6.60 35.18 25.88
CA TRP A 428 -7.14 36.34 25.17
C TRP A 428 -8.22 37.07 25.97
N ARG A 429 -9.15 36.34 26.59
CA ARG A 429 -10.20 36.93 27.43
C ARG A 429 -9.61 37.69 28.62
N LEU A 430 -8.61 37.12 29.30
CA LEU A 430 -7.91 37.80 30.40
C LEU A 430 -7.16 39.05 29.90
N ARG A 431 -6.55 38.98 28.72
CA ARG A 431 -5.84 40.13 28.13
C ARG A 431 -6.82 41.25 27.74
N SER A 432 -7.96 40.92 27.14
CA SER A 432 -9.03 41.87 26.85
C SER A 432 -9.54 42.54 28.13
N GLU A 433 -9.84 41.76 29.18
CA GLU A 433 -10.26 42.30 30.48
C GLU A 433 -9.20 43.23 31.10
N ALA A 434 -7.93 42.85 31.00
CA ALA A 434 -6.83 43.66 31.52
C ALA A 434 -6.67 44.98 30.77
N LEU A 435 -6.88 44.99 29.45
CA LEU A 435 -6.84 46.21 28.62
C LEU A 435 -8.01 47.15 28.95
N HIS A 436 -9.23 46.62 29.07
CA HIS A 436 -10.41 47.43 29.44
C HIS A 436 -10.29 48.03 30.84
N LYS A 437 -9.77 47.27 31.81
CA LYS A 437 -9.72 47.68 33.24
C LYS A 437 -8.36 48.25 33.65
N SER A 438 -7.39 48.33 32.74
CA SER A 438 -5.99 48.67 33.04
C SER A 438 -5.40 47.85 34.21
N ASN A 439 -5.69 46.55 34.26
CA ASN A 439 -5.37 45.67 35.39
C ASN A 439 -4.11 44.82 35.13
N LEU A 440 -2.97 45.27 35.65
CA LEU A 440 -1.66 44.61 35.51
C LEU A 440 -1.62 43.17 36.07
N PRO A 441 -2.15 42.85 37.28
CA PRO A 441 -2.28 41.48 37.74
C PRO A 441 -3.01 40.54 36.77
N THR A 442 -4.12 40.99 36.17
CA THR A 442 -4.86 40.20 35.17
C THR A 442 -4.03 39.99 33.90
N LEU A 443 -3.27 40.99 33.47
CA LEU A 443 -2.35 40.86 32.34
C LEU A 443 -1.27 39.80 32.59
N ARG A 444 -0.65 39.80 33.78
CA ARG A 444 0.33 38.75 34.15
C ARG A 444 -0.28 37.35 34.15
N LYS A 445 -1.56 37.23 34.56
CA LYS A 445 -2.30 35.96 34.48
C LYS A 445 -2.51 35.55 33.02
N ALA A 446 -2.89 36.49 32.14
CA ALA A 446 -3.03 36.24 30.70
C ALA A 446 -1.72 35.70 30.09
N ASP A 447 -0.57 36.29 30.45
CA ASP A 447 0.76 35.88 29.97
C ASP A 447 1.18 34.50 30.49
N LYS A 448 0.74 34.13 31.69
CA LYS A 448 0.97 32.78 32.24
C LYS A 448 0.12 31.75 31.48
N THR A 449 -1.15 32.07 31.22
CA THR A 449 -2.05 31.19 30.45
C THR A 449 -1.60 31.07 28.99
N GLU A 450 -1.09 32.16 28.39
CA GLU A 450 -0.49 32.14 27.04
C GLU A 450 0.64 31.14 26.96
N ARG A 451 1.61 31.19 27.88
CA ARG A 451 2.72 30.23 27.91
C ARG A 451 2.25 28.78 27.98
N ALA A 452 1.29 28.48 28.86
CA ALA A 452 0.71 27.14 28.95
C ALA A 452 -0.01 26.72 27.66
N SER A 453 -0.68 27.66 26.97
CA SER A 453 -1.30 27.38 25.67
C SER A 453 -0.25 27.04 24.61
N LEU A 454 0.87 27.79 24.55
CA LEU A 454 1.94 27.54 23.59
C LEU A 454 2.63 26.20 23.83
N ASP A 455 2.77 25.77 25.09
CA ASP A 455 3.26 24.42 25.42
C ASP A 455 2.33 23.31 24.88
N ALA A 456 1.01 23.54 24.88
CA ALA A 456 0.05 22.64 24.22
C ALA A 456 0.13 22.73 22.69
N PHE A 457 0.34 23.93 22.13
CA PHE A 457 0.49 24.16 20.70
C PHE A 457 1.70 23.44 20.10
N GLN A 458 2.81 23.37 20.85
CA GLN A 458 4.01 22.63 20.45
C GLN A 458 3.74 21.13 20.25
N LYS A 459 2.75 20.56 20.94
CA LYS A 459 2.38 19.14 20.83
C LYS A 459 1.60 18.84 19.55
N ILE A 460 0.90 19.84 18.99
CA ILE A 460 0.09 19.68 17.77
C ILE A 460 0.84 20.13 16.50
N THR A 461 1.95 20.85 16.66
CA THR A 461 2.75 21.35 15.55
C THR A 461 3.79 20.30 15.10
N PRO A 462 3.83 19.91 13.82
CA PRO A 462 4.84 19.01 13.28
C PRO A 462 6.26 19.55 13.51
N ILE A 463 7.24 18.65 13.63
CA ILE A 463 8.64 18.99 13.93
C ILE A 463 9.25 19.98 12.91
N ASP A 464 8.79 19.97 11.65
CA ASP A 464 9.30 20.83 10.58
C ASP A 464 8.99 22.33 10.74
N VAL A 465 7.98 22.70 11.53
CA VAL A 465 7.63 24.12 11.79
C VAL A 465 8.36 24.67 13.01
N ARG A 466 9.11 23.83 13.76
CA ARG A 466 9.83 24.24 14.98
C ARG A 466 11.12 25.04 14.70
N GLY A 467 11.44 25.31 13.44
CA GLY A 467 12.74 25.83 13.01
C GLY A 467 12.71 26.85 11.88
N GLN A 468 11.62 27.61 11.71
CA GLN A 468 11.72 28.87 10.95
C GLN A 468 11.82 30.02 11.96
N PRO A 469 12.94 30.77 11.95
CA PRO A 469 13.12 31.94 12.81
C PRO A 469 12.12 33.06 12.51
#